data_AF-A0A1B7X8B4-F1
#
_entry.id   AF-A0A1B7X8B4-F1
#
_cell.length_a   1.000
_cell.length_b   1.000
_cell.length_c   1.000
_cell.angle_alpha   90.00
_cell.angle_beta   90.00
_cell.angle_gamma   90.00
#
_symmetry.space_group_name_H-M   'P 1'
#
loop_
_entity.id
_entity.type
_entity.pdbx_description
1 polymer ?
#
loop_
_entity_poly.entity_id
_entity_poly.type
_entity_poly.pdbx_seq_one_letter_code
_entity_poly.pdbx_strand_id
1 'polypeptide(L)'
;MIVGIQGTSSFDDYHVFLRAMAVTMSSLKEDDPYLYIYSAGPANINLMAMEFTNLSERGLKARGKSIKYKPVPPSWIAENISDVNYFAFLSKEKEQVSKLVDEAKNNNVEYGIFRY
;
A
#
# COMPACT_ATOMS: atom_id res chain seq x y z
N MET A 1 -11.59 -1.54 3.58
CA MET A 1 -10.49 -1.90 2.65
C MET A 1 -9.14 -2.04 3.35
N ILE A 2 -8.39 -3.10 3.07
CA ILE A 2 -7.00 -3.37 3.47
C ILE A 2 -6.08 -3.24 2.25
N VAL A 3 -4.99 -2.50 2.42
CA VAL A 3 -3.99 -2.23 1.37
C VAL A 3 -2.63 -2.70 1.87
N GLY A 4 -2.02 -3.62 1.14
CA GLY A 4 -0.63 -4.01 1.37
C GLY A 4 0.31 -3.12 0.57
N ILE A 5 1.35 -2.58 1.21
CA ILE A 5 2.39 -1.79 0.55
C ILE A 5 3.75 -2.42 0.82
N GLN A 6 4.54 -2.55 -0.22
CA GLN A 6 5.96 -2.89 -0.13
C GLN A 6 6.75 -2.07 -1.13
N GLY A 7 8.05 -1.97 -0.93
CA GLY A 7 8.96 -1.48 -1.94
C GLY A 7 10.40 -1.87 -1.68
N THR A 8 11.28 -1.42 -2.56
CA THR A 8 12.73 -1.57 -2.40
C THR A 8 13.28 -0.48 -1.47
N SER A 9 14.45 -0.74 -0.87
CA SER A 9 15.11 0.23 0.02
C SER A 9 15.68 1.44 -0.71
N SER A 10 15.80 1.35 -2.04
CA SER A 10 16.31 2.38 -2.92
C SER A 10 15.22 3.33 -3.43
N PHE A 11 13.94 2.99 -3.25
CA PHE A 11 12.81 3.81 -3.69
C PHE A 11 12.71 5.10 -2.85
N ASP A 12 12.71 6.26 -3.49
CA ASP A 12 12.72 7.56 -2.80
C ASP A 12 11.77 8.61 -3.42
N ASP A 13 10.98 8.25 -4.43
CA ASP A 13 10.08 9.17 -5.12
C ASP A 13 8.68 9.22 -4.47
N TYR A 14 8.40 10.28 -3.71
CA TYR A 14 7.11 10.48 -3.07
C TYR A 14 5.96 10.77 -4.05
N HIS A 15 6.23 11.35 -5.23
CA HIS A 15 5.18 11.57 -6.22
C HIS A 15 4.69 10.25 -6.83
N VAL A 16 5.59 9.31 -7.08
CA VAL A 16 5.24 7.94 -7.49
C VAL A 16 4.48 7.23 -6.37
N PHE A 17 4.89 7.41 -5.11
CA PHE A 17 4.16 6.89 -3.95
C PHE A 17 2.72 7.44 -3.90
N LEU A 18 2.53 8.75 -4.05
CA LEU A 18 1.20 9.37 -4.05
C LEU A 18 0.32 8.86 -5.20
N ARG A 19 0.89 8.60 -6.38
CA ARG A 19 0.17 7.96 -7.48
C ARG A 19 -0.29 6.56 -7.12
N ALA A 20 0.55 5.76 -6.47
CA ALA A 20 0.17 4.44 -5.98
C ALA A 20 -0.99 4.49 -4.98
N MET A 21 -0.96 5.45 -4.07
CA MET A 21 -2.05 5.67 -3.12
C MET A 21 -3.32 6.19 -3.78
N ALA A 22 -3.22 7.04 -4.81
CA ALA A 22 -4.39 7.50 -5.56
C ALA A 22 -5.12 6.35 -6.26
N VAL A 23 -4.38 5.43 -6.89
CA VAL A 23 -4.96 4.21 -7.48
C VAL A 23 -5.63 3.37 -6.40
N THR A 24 -4.94 3.13 -5.30
CA THR A 24 -5.49 2.40 -4.15
C THR A 24 -6.81 3.01 -3.65
N MET A 25 -6.86 4.34 -3.51
CA MET A 25 -8.06 5.05 -3.05
C MET A 25 -9.19 5.02 -4.07
N SER A 26 -8.91 4.88 -5.37
CA SER A 26 -9.97 4.74 -6.39
C SER A 26 -10.72 3.41 -6.28
N SER A 27 -10.10 2.39 -5.68
CA SER A 27 -10.74 1.10 -5.39
C SER A 27 -11.48 1.09 -4.04
N LEU A 28 -11.41 2.18 -3.26
CA LEU A 28 -12.12 2.29 -1.98
C LEU A 28 -13.62 2.52 -2.24
N LYS A 29 -14.46 1.59 -1.80
CA LYS A 29 -15.91 1.70 -1.96
C LYS A 29 -16.49 2.81 -1.08
N GLU A 30 -17.65 3.33 -1.45
CA GLU A 30 -18.34 4.37 -0.68
C GLU A 30 -18.75 3.88 0.72
N ASP A 31 -19.14 2.63 0.83
CA ASP A 31 -19.59 1.98 2.07
C ASP A 31 -18.42 1.52 2.97
N ASP A 32 -17.19 1.47 2.47
CA ASP A 32 -16.00 1.14 3.26
C ASP A 32 -15.68 2.27 4.26
N PRO A 33 -15.88 2.07 5.59
CA PRO A 33 -15.63 3.12 6.57
C PRO A 33 -14.15 3.21 6.96
N TYR A 34 -13.35 2.21 6.60
CA TYR A 34 -11.96 2.08 6.99
C TYR A 34 -11.03 1.80 5.82
N LEU A 35 -9.93 2.54 5.77
CA LEU A 35 -8.78 2.32 4.91
C LEU A 35 -7.59 1.92 5.79
N TYR A 36 -7.17 0.66 5.71
CA TYR A 36 -5.99 0.19 6.44
C TYR A 36 -4.79 0.07 5.50
N ILE A 37 -3.68 0.70 5.86
CA ILE A 37 -2.41 0.64 5.14
C ILE A 37 -1.46 -0.25 5.92
N TYR A 38 -1.23 -1.45 5.41
CA TYR A 38 -0.30 -2.44 5.93
C TYR A 38 1.01 -2.37 5.15
N SER A 39 2.04 -1.79 5.76
CA SER A 39 3.33 -1.60 5.09
C SER A 39 4.34 -2.66 5.53
N ALA A 40 4.86 -3.43 4.57
CA ALA A 40 5.96 -4.37 4.73
C ALA A 40 7.25 -3.89 4.06
N GLY A 41 7.36 -2.58 3.81
CA GLY A 41 8.52 -1.99 3.16
C GLY A 41 9.67 -1.66 4.11
N PRO A 42 10.86 -1.37 3.56
CA PRO A 42 11.97 -0.78 4.28
C PRO A 42 11.61 0.61 4.84
N ALA A 43 12.51 1.19 5.65
CA ALA A 43 12.24 2.39 6.43
C ALA A 43 11.67 3.56 5.60
N ASN A 44 12.19 3.79 4.40
CA ASN A 44 11.70 4.77 3.41
C ASN A 44 10.20 4.59 3.10
N ILE A 45 9.76 3.38 2.78
CA ILE A 45 8.35 3.09 2.45
C ILE A 45 7.46 3.26 3.68
N ASN A 46 7.92 2.79 4.84
CA ASN A 46 7.19 2.94 6.10
C ASN A 46 6.99 4.40 6.49
N LEU A 47 8.01 5.24 6.29
CA LEU A 47 7.93 6.68 6.54
C LEU A 47 6.91 7.34 5.60
N MET A 48 6.96 7.05 4.29
CA MET A 48 6.01 7.60 3.31
C MET A 48 4.57 7.17 3.61
N ALA A 49 4.34 5.90 3.96
CA ALA A 49 3.02 5.39 4.32
C ALA A 49 2.46 6.02 5.60
N MET A 50 3.31 6.21 6.61
CA MET A 50 2.95 6.90 7.85
C MET A 50 2.61 8.37 7.58
N GLU A 51 3.45 9.07 6.82
CA GLU A 51 3.24 10.48 6.45
C GLU A 51 1.92 10.65 5.70
N PHE A 52 1.70 9.86 4.66
CA PHE A 52 0.46 9.87 3.88
C PHE A 52 -0.77 9.64 4.75
N THR A 53 -0.68 8.69 5.70
CA THR A 53 -1.77 8.40 6.64
C THR A 53 -2.11 9.62 7.48
N ASN A 54 -1.10 10.25 8.08
CA ASN A 54 -1.28 11.42 8.93
C ASN A 54 -1.86 12.61 8.15
N LEU A 55 -1.36 12.86 6.93
CA LEU A 55 -1.85 13.94 6.08
C LEU A 55 -3.28 13.70 5.58
N SER A 56 -3.64 12.44 5.33
CA SER A 56 -4.95 12.06 4.79
C SER A 56 -6.05 11.96 5.85
N GLU A 57 -5.70 11.81 7.13
CA GLU A 57 -6.64 11.52 8.21
C GLU A 57 -7.77 12.55 8.31
N ARG A 58 -7.43 13.85 8.34
CA ARG A 58 -8.43 14.92 8.43
C ARG A 58 -9.42 14.88 7.26
N GLY A 59 -8.89 14.71 6.04
CA GLY A 59 -9.68 14.70 4.82
C GLY A 59 -10.60 13.49 4.73
N LEU A 60 -10.16 12.32 5.18
CA LEU A 60 -10.99 11.12 5.22
C LEU A 60 -12.03 11.18 6.33
N LYS A 61 -11.66 11.69 7.52
CA LYS A 61 -12.59 11.85 8.64
C LYS A 61 -13.74 12.80 8.32
N ALA A 62 -13.48 13.88 7.59
CA ALA A 62 -14.52 14.79 7.10
C ALA A 62 -15.52 14.11 6.15
N ARG A 63 -15.13 12.99 5.51
CA ARG A 63 -15.97 12.16 4.63
C ARG A 63 -16.53 10.92 5.36
N GLY A 64 -16.45 10.87 6.69
CA GLY A 64 -16.95 9.74 7.48
C GLY A 64 -16.09 8.47 7.41
N LYS A 65 -14.86 8.56 6.88
CA LYS A 65 -13.93 7.43 6.74
C LYS A 65 -12.75 7.59 7.68
N SER A 66 -12.15 6.48 8.11
CA SER A 66 -10.93 6.48 8.93
C SER A 66 -9.81 5.77 8.19
N ILE A 67 -8.59 6.31 8.31
CA ILE A 67 -7.37 5.70 7.79
C ILE A 67 -6.48 5.26 8.94
N LYS A 68 -5.83 4.11 8.81
CA LYS A 68 -4.89 3.60 9.80
C LYS A 68 -3.66 3.01 9.13
N TYR A 69 -2.50 3.36 9.66
CA TYR A 69 -1.21 2.79 9.26
C TYR A 69 -0.79 1.69 10.22
N LYS A 70 -0.27 0.58 9.68
CA LYS A 70 0.29 -0.52 10.45
C LYS A 70 1.54 -1.07 9.75
N PRO A 71 2.74 -0.90 10.32
CA PRO A 71 3.91 -1.62 9.85
C PRO A 71 3.77 -3.10 10.19
N VAL A 72 4.09 -3.97 9.25
CA VAL A 72 4.01 -5.43 9.39
C VAL A 72 5.22 -6.10 8.73
N PRO A 73 5.62 -7.31 9.16
CA PRO A 73 6.63 -8.07 8.42
C PRO A 73 6.06 -8.53 7.07
N PRO A 74 6.92 -8.74 6.04
CA PRO A 74 6.48 -9.30 4.75
C PRO A 74 5.73 -10.63 4.87
N SER A 75 6.09 -11.48 5.84
CA SER A 75 5.40 -12.75 6.09
C SER A 75 3.94 -12.56 6.48
N TRP A 76 3.60 -11.49 7.20
CA TRP A 76 2.21 -11.23 7.57
C TRP A 76 1.36 -10.93 6.32
N ILE A 77 1.91 -10.16 5.37
CA ILE A 77 1.20 -9.91 4.11
C ILE A 77 1.04 -11.22 3.33
N ALA A 78 2.08 -12.05 3.27
CA ALA A 78 2.00 -13.35 2.60
C ALA A 78 0.91 -14.26 3.18
N GLU A 79 0.87 -14.38 4.51
CA GLU A 79 -0.09 -15.21 5.25
C GLU A 79 -1.53 -14.70 5.13
N ASN A 80 -1.72 -13.37 5.01
CA ASN A 80 -3.04 -12.72 5.00
C ASN A 80 -3.38 -12.13 3.62
N ILE A 81 -2.67 -12.55 2.56
CA ILE A 81 -2.78 -11.91 1.24
C ILE A 81 -4.21 -11.97 0.69
N SER A 82 -4.93 -13.07 0.96
CA SER A 82 -6.33 -13.24 0.55
C SER A 82 -7.29 -12.21 1.17
N ASP A 83 -6.93 -11.62 2.32
CA ASP A 83 -7.72 -10.58 2.98
C ASP A 83 -7.31 -9.16 2.54
N VAL A 84 -6.21 -9.04 1.79
CA VAL A 84 -5.75 -7.77 1.21
C VAL A 84 -6.59 -7.46 -0.04
N ASN A 85 -7.12 -6.24 -0.12
CA ASN A 85 -7.92 -5.83 -1.27
C ASN A 85 -7.06 -5.31 -2.42
N TYR A 86 -5.92 -4.69 -2.11
CA TYR A 86 -4.99 -4.17 -3.11
C TYR A 86 -3.54 -4.25 -2.61
N PHE A 87 -2.62 -4.67 -3.47
CA PHE A 87 -1.19 -4.72 -3.16
C PHE A 87 -0.37 -3.76 -4.05
N ALA A 88 0.32 -2.80 -3.44
CA ALA A 88 1.20 -1.86 -4.13
C ALA A 88 2.69 -2.23 -3.92
N PHE A 89 3.43 -2.40 -5.01
CA PHE A 89 4.87 -2.57 -4.99
C PHE A 89 5.59 -1.37 -5.62
N LEU A 90 6.53 -0.78 -4.88
CA LEU A 90 7.26 0.45 -5.24
C LEU A 90 8.75 0.14 -5.47
N SER A 91 9.30 0.46 -6.64
CA SER A 91 10.71 0.23 -6.93
C SER A 91 11.28 1.24 -7.93
N LYS A 92 12.61 1.27 -8.10
CA LYS A 92 13.23 1.90 -9.27
C LYS A 92 13.03 1.03 -10.51
N GLU A 93 13.27 1.59 -11.70
CA GLU A 93 13.36 0.83 -12.93
C GLU A 93 14.38 -0.32 -12.82
N LYS A 94 14.07 -1.45 -13.48
CA LYS A 94 14.92 -2.66 -13.57
C LYS A 94 15.18 -3.41 -12.25
N GLU A 95 14.63 -2.95 -11.13
CA GLU A 95 14.71 -3.70 -9.88
C GLU A 95 13.80 -4.93 -9.87
N GLN A 96 14.26 -5.97 -9.17
CA GLN A 96 13.52 -7.21 -9.03
C GLN A 96 12.20 -6.96 -8.30
N VAL A 97 11.13 -7.52 -8.86
CA VAL A 97 9.80 -7.49 -8.24
C VAL A 97 9.79 -8.44 -7.04
N SER A 98 9.16 -8.02 -5.95
CA SER A 98 9.00 -8.86 -4.76
C SER A 98 8.15 -10.11 -5.05
N LYS A 99 8.48 -11.20 -4.36
CA LYS A 99 7.67 -12.43 -4.34
C LYS A 99 6.24 -12.19 -3.86
N LEU A 100 6.01 -11.16 -3.03
CA LEU A 100 4.65 -10.80 -2.58
C LEU A 100 3.74 -10.37 -3.74
N VAL A 101 4.30 -9.87 -4.85
CA VAL A 101 3.52 -9.58 -6.07
C VAL A 101 3.05 -10.87 -6.72
N ASP A 102 3.91 -11.89 -6.77
CA ASP A 102 3.53 -13.20 -7.29
C ASP A 102 2.47 -13.86 -6.39
N GLU A 103 2.59 -13.70 -5.07
CA GLU A 103 1.57 -14.17 -4.11
C GLU A 103 0.23 -13.44 -4.29
N ALA A 104 0.23 -12.12 -4.44
CA ALA A 104 -0.98 -11.35 -4.74
C ALA A 104 -1.65 -11.85 -6.03
N LYS A 105 -0.85 -12.02 -7.09
CA LYS A 105 -1.31 -12.54 -8.37
C LYS A 105 -1.91 -13.94 -8.24
N ASN A 106 -1.25 -14.85 -7.53
CA ASN A 106 -1.71 -16.23 -7.35
C ASN A 106 -3.00 -16.34 -6.53
N ASN A 107 -3.27 -15.35 -5.67
CA ASN A 107 -4.48 -15.28 -4.86
C ASN A 107 -5.59 -14.38 -5.46
N ASN A 108 -5.44 -13.96 -6.72
CA ASN A 108 -6.38 -13.06 -7.42
C ASN A 108 -6.60 -11.72 -6.70
N VAL A 109 -5.59 -11.24 -5.98
CA VAL A 109 -5.60 -9.92 -5.34
C VAL A 109 -5.17 -8.89 -6.37
N GLU A 110 -5.89 -7.78 -6.45
CA GLU A 110 -5.52 -6.68 -7.33
C GLU A 110 -4.16 -6.10 -6.89
N TYR A 111 -3.26 -5.85 -7.84
CA TYR A 111 -1.93 -5.35 -7.53
C TYR A 111 -1.44 -4.32 -8.55
N GLY A 112 -0.57 -3.42 -8.09
CA GLY A 112 0.09 -2.42 -8.92
C GLY A 112 1.59 -2.38 -8.68
N ILE A 113 2.36 -2.27 -9.76
CA ILE A 113 3.80 -2.05 -9.72
C ILE A 113 4.07 -0.61 -10.15
N PHE A 114 4.67 0.17 -9.26
CA PHE A 114 4.92 1.59 -9.44
C PHE A 114 6.42 1.83 -9.49
N ARG A 115 6.88 2.37 -10.62
CA ARG A 115 8.31 2.56 -10.94
C ARG A 115 8.61 3.97 -11.43
N TYR A 116 9.88 4.36 -11.28
CA TYR A 116 10.50 5.55 -11.83
C TYR A 116 12.00 5.31 -12.08
#